data_AF-A0A443YQL3-F1
#
_entry.id   AF-A0A443YQL3-F1
#
_cell.length_a   1.000
_cell.length_b   1.000
_cell.length_c   1.000
_cell.angle_alpha   90.00
_cell.angle_beta   90.00
_cell.angle_gamma   90.00
#
_symmetry.space_group_name_H-M   'P 1'
#
loop_
_entity.id
_entity.type
_entity.pdbx_description
1 polymer ?
#
loop_
_entity_poly.entity_id
_entity_poly.type
_entity_poly.pdbx_seq_one_letter_code
_entity_poly.pdbx_strand_id
1 'polypeptide(L)'
;MKYLLLGILAAMLMLGGCSVWDTTADYTKETWQSTRELVDPPPTIDTDSYQFTNSNQEKLAKLISPVDGPLTSLTRFVNDTDTLPGVEWLDLLLARFPWVDRVLVTDEEGTIIFMQPELPVKRITKPLVFEGVWRDLKLLTVVDYSDLGPELYIGRPYYEDIAFSGLIGVGFDPRSLLRLCPDPKELIIIHPGNQVWSLGADVDQEGLLALPWEEMLKSDVQGQVQVGNRYYTWLTRYVGEDQYVYATQSVDPNAEGSWWLF
;
A
#
# COMPACT_ATOMS: atom_id res chain seq x y z
N MET A 1 25.72 84.39 -9.62
CA MET A 1 26.49 83.14 -9.89
C MET A 1 26.11 81.97 -8.98
N LYS A 2 25.86 82.16 -7.67
CA LYS A 2 25.45 81.04 -6.76
C LYS A 2 24.14 80.33 -7.15
N TYR A 3 23.12 81.06 -7.62
CA TYR A 3 21.83 80.47 -8.00
C TYR A 3 21.84 79.74 -9.35
N LEU A 4 22.84 80.00 -10.20
CA LEU A 4 22.95 79.35 -11.51
C LEU A 4 23.56 77.94 -11.36
N LEU A 5 24.50 77.76 -10.43
CA LEU A 5 25.08 76.46 -10.08
C LEU A 5 24.08 75.54 -9.36
N LEU A 6 23.20 76.08 -8.51
CA LEU A 6 22.12 75.32 -7.87
C LEU A 6 21.05 74.85 -8.86
N GLY A 7 20.73 75.67 -9.87
CA GLY A 7 19.80 75.29 -10.94
C GLY A 7 20.32 74.15 -11.81
N ILE A 8 21.62 74.14 -12.13
CA ILE A 8 22.25 73.09 -12.94
C ILE A 8 22.33 71.77 -12.17
N LEU A 9 22.65 71.80 -10.88
CA LEU A 9 22.72 70.59 -10.05
C LEU A 9 21.33 69.93 -9.87
N ALA A 10 20.28 70.75 -9.68
CA ALA A 10 18.90 70.26 -9.60
C ALA A 10 18.40 69.68 -10.94
N ALA A 11 18.80 70.27 -12.07
CA ALA A 11 18.48 69.75 -13.39
C ALA A 11 19.19 68.42 -13.69
N MET A 12 20.43 68.23 -13.23
CA MET A 12 21.15 66.95 -13.39
C MET A 12 20.56 65.81 -12.55
N LEU A 13 20.04 66.10 -11.34
CA LEU A 13 19.38 65.09 -10.50
C LEU A 13 18.02 64.63 -11.06
N MET A 14 17.29 65.51 -11.76
CA MET A 14 15.99 65.18 -12.36
C MET A 14 16.10 64.37 -13.66
N LEU A 15 17.23 64.44 -14.37
CA LEU A 15 17.42 63.73 -15.65
C LEU A 15 17.93 62.29 -15.50
N GLY A 16 18.43 61.89 -14.32
CA GLY A 16 18.99 60.56 -14.07
C GLY A 16 18.07 59.56 -13.35
N GLY A 17 16.88 59.99 -12.90
CA GLY A 17 16.06 59.19 -11.97
C GLY A 17 15.12 58.18 -12.62
N CYS A 18 14.49 58.51 -13.74
CA CYS A 18 13.38 57.69 -14.26
C CYS A 18 13.85 56.47 -15.05
N SER A 19 14.86 56.59 -15.92
CA SER A 19 15.32 55.45 -16.74
C SER A 19 16.08 54.39 -15.94
N VAL A 20 16.77 54.79 -14.88
CA VAL A 20 17.52 53.86 -14.01
C VAL A 20 16.58 53.02 -13.17
N TRP A 21 15.45 53.57 -12.73
CA TRP A 21 14.45 52.84 -11.96
C TRP A 21 13.76 51.75 -12.80
N ASP A 22 13.34 52.09 -14.01
CA ASP A 22 12.70 51.12 -14.93
C ASP A 22 13.67 49.98 -15.27
N THR A 23 14.92 50.31 -15.60
CA THR A 23 15.96 49.31 -15.94
C THR A 23 16.31 48.41 -14.74
N THR A 24 16.34 48.96 -13.52
CA THR A 24 16.63 48.18 -12.31
C THR A 24 15.45 47.29 -11.91
N ALA A 25 14.21 47.77 -12.08
CA ALA A 25 13.01 46.99 -11.83
C ALA A 25 12.89 45.80 -12.80
N ASP A 26 13.16 46.02 -14.09
CA ASP A 26 13.15 44.98 -15.11
C ASP A 26 14.25 43.95 -14.86
N TYR A 27 15.48 44.38 -14.56
CA TYR A 27 16.59 43.48 -14.24
C TYR A 27 16.32 42.63 -12.98
N THR A 28 15.74 43.25 -11.95
CA THR A 28 15.39 42.55 -10.71
C THR A 28 14.27 41.53 -10.96
N LYS A 29 13.30 41.85 -11.81
CA LYS A 29 12.22 40.93 -12.20
C LYS A 29 12.75 39.75 -13.01
N GLU A 30 13.63 39.99 -13.98
CA GLU A 30 14.24 38.95 -14.82
C GLU A 30 15.16 38.03 -14.00
N THR A 31 15.96 38.62 -13.09
CA THR A 31 16.80 37.86 -12.15
C THR A 31 15.93 37.04 -11.17
N TRP A 32 14.82 37.61 -10.70
CA TRP A 32 13.89 36.89 -9.82
C TRP A 32 13.15 35.77 -10.54
N GLN A 33 12.74 35.97 -11.79
CA GLN A 33 12.10 34.94 -12.62
C GLN A 33 13.06 33.78 -12.91
N SER A 34 14.29 34.07 -13.35
CA SER A 34 15.31 33.05 -13.61
C SER A 34 15.73 32.30 -12.35
N THR A 35 15.86 32.99 -11.21
CA THR A 35 16.14 32.35 -9.92
C THR A 35 14.96 31.51 -9.45
N ARG A 36 13.72 31.96 -9.65
CA ARG A 36 12.51 31.20 -9.30
C ARG A 36 12.40 29.92 -10.12
N GLU A 37 12.71 29.94 -11.40
CA GLU A 37 12.72 28.72 -12.24
C GLU A 37 13.80 27.71 -11.83
N LEU A 38 14.92 28.17 -11.26
CA LEU A 38 15.98 27.31 -10.72
C LEU A 38 15.67 26.75 -9.33
N VAL A 39 15.02 27.54 -8.47
CA VAL A 39 14.73 27.20 -7.07
C VAL A 39 13.39 26.46 -6.92
N ASP A 40 12.42 26.77 -7.77
CA ASP A 40 11.06 26.24 -7.78
C ASP A 40 10.57 26.08 -9.23
N PRO A 41 11.15 25.12 -9.99
CA PRO A 41 10.75 24.89 -11.37
C PRO A 41 9.24 24.58 -11.42
N PRO A 42 8.50 25.15 -12.40
CA PRO A 42 7.07 24.90 -12.50
C PRO A 42 6.83 23.39 -12.64
N PRO A 43 5.89 22.81 -11.88
CA PRO A 43 5.66 21.37 -11.90
C PRO A 43 5.21 20.95 -13.29
N THR A 44 6.05 20.19 -13.98
CA THR A 44 5.71 19.52 -15.23
C THR A 44 5.17 18.13 -14.88
N ILE A 45 3.91 17.87 -15.25
CA ILE A 45 3.34 16.53 -15.14
C ILE A 45 3.83 15.75 -16.36
N ASP A 46 4.86 14.94 -16.16
CA ASP A 46 5.28 13.97 -17.16
C ASP A 46 4.29 12.80 -17.18
N THR A 47 3.38 12.80 -18.16
CA THR A 47 2.39 11.72 -18.36
C THR A 47 3.01 10.43 -18.89
N ASP A 48 4.23 10.48 -19.43
CA ASP A 48 4.95 9.34 -20.00
C ASP A 48 5.94 8.71 -19.02
N SER A 49 6.29 9.39 -17.92
CA SER A 49 7.13 8.86 -16.83
C SER A 49 6.57 7.58 -16.18
N TYR A 50 5.26 7.33 -16.30
CA TYR A 50 4.56 6.19 -15.69
C TYR A 50 4.29 5.01 -16.65
N GLN A 51 5.05 4.89 -17.74
CA GLN A 51 4.96 3.71 -18.59
C GLN A 51 5.82 2.57 -18.01
N PHE A 52 5.18 1.44 -17.68
CA PHE A 52 5.92 0.25 -17.30
C PHE A 52 6.75 -0.25 -18.48
N THR A 53 8.06 -0.41 -18.27
CA THR A 53 8.95 -0.99 -19.30
C THR A 53 8.70 -2.48 -19.50
N ASN A 54 8.12 -3.15 -18.50
CA ASN A 54 7.82 -4.57 -18.50
C ASN A 54 6.30 -4.80 -18.48
N SER A 55 5.75 -5.32 -19.58
CA SER A 55 4.32 -5.63 -19.73
C SER A 55 3.81 -6.64 -18.69
N ASN A 56 4.66 -7.55 -18.22
CA ASN A 56 4.28 -8.49 -17.18
C ASN A 56 4.08 -7.79 -15.82
N GLN A 57 4.91 -6.78 -15.51
CA GLN A 57 4.74 -5.97 -14.30
C GLN A 57 3.53 -5.06 -14.42
N GLU A 58 3.29 -4.48 -15.60
CA GLU A 58 2.09 -3.70 -15.87
C GLU A 58 0.81 -4.51 -15.66
N LYS A 59 0.79 -5.75 -16.18
CA LYS A 59 -0.30 -6.69 -15.97
C LYS A 59 -0.54 -6.95 -14.49
N LEU A 60 0.52 -7.31 -13.74
CA LEU A 60 0.40 -7.55 -12.30
C LEU A 60 -0.12 -6.30 -11.57
N ALA A 61 0.42 -5.11 -11.88
CA ALA A 61 0.00 -3.84 -11.27
C ALA A 61 -1.50 -3.57 -11.48
N LYS A 62 -2.01 -3.80 -12.69
CA LYS A 62 -3.44 -3.65 -13.03
C LYS A 62 -4.31 -4.62 -12.22
N LEU A 63 -3.85 -5.85 -12.01
CA LEU A 63 -4.58 -6.86 -11.25
C LEU A 63 -4.58 -6.58 -9.74
N ILE A 64 -3.45 -6.15 -9.17
CA ILE A 64 -3.30 -5.98 -7.72
C ILE A 64 -3.84 -4.65 -7.18
N SER A 65 -3.82 -3.57 -7.96
CA SER A 65 -4.13 -2.23 -7.43
C SER A 65 -5.52 -2.14 -6.77
N PRO A 66 -6.58 -2.75 -7.35
CA PRO A 66 -7.92 -2.76 -6.73
C PRO A 66 -8.04 -3.68 -5.50
N VAL A 67 -7.04 -4.52 -5.24
CA VAL A 67 -6.99 -5.50 -4.15
C VAL A 67 -6.16 -4.97 -2.98
N ASP A 68 -4.96 -4.48 -3.29
CA ASP A 68 -3.95 -4.01 -2.34
C ASP A 68 -4.38 -2.71 -1.63
N GLY A 69 -5.04 -1.79 -2.35
CA GLY A 69 -5.53 -0.52 -1.79
C GLY A 69 -6.55 -0.71 -0.65
N PRO A 70 -7.64 -1.48 -0.85
CA PRO A 70 -8.58 -1.83 0.20
C PRO A 70 -7.96 -2.56 1.39
N LEU A 71 -7.07 -3.53 1.15
CA LEU A 71 -6.36 -4.24 2.23
C LEU A 71 -5.45 -3.30 3.05
N THR A 72 -4.72 -2.41 2.37
CA THR A 72 -3.90 -1.38 3.03
C THR A 72 -4.78 -0.45 3.87
N SER A 73 -5.96 -0.10 3.36
CA SER A 73 -6.91 0.77 4.06
C SER A 73 -7.49 0.09 5.30
N LEU A 74 -7.82 -1.21 5.22
CA LEU A 74 -8.25 -2.00 6.38
C LEU A 74 -7.13 -2.08 7.42
N THR A 75 -5.91 -2.41 6.96
CA THR A 75 -4.72 -2.52 7.81
C THR A 75 -4.51 -1.24 8.62
N ARG A 76 -4.56 -0.07 7.97
CA ARG A 76 -4.46 1.22 8.66
C ARG A 76 -5.61 1.45 9.64
N PHE A 77 -6.84 1.19 9.20
CA PHE A 77 -8.03 1.36 10.04
C PHE A 77 -7.96 0.56 11.34
N VAL A 78 -7.55 -0.71 11.25
CA VAL A 78 -7.34 -1.56 12.42
C VAL A 78 -6.16 -1.04 13.24
N ASN A 79 -5.03 -0.75 12.59
CA ASN A 79 -3.82 -0.28 13.26
C ASN A 79 -4.00 1.06 14.00
N ASP A 80 -4.95 1.90 13.62
CA ASP A 80 -5.21 3.19 14.27
C ASP A 80 -6.02 3.09 15.58
N THR A 81 -6.49 1.89 15.97
CA THR A 81 -7.46 1.71 17.08
C THR A 81 -6.85 1.05 18.32
N ASP A 82 -6.37 1.83 19.30
CA ASP A 82 -5.67 1.34 20.49
C ASP A 82 -6.50 1.17 21.75
N THR A 83 -7.79 1.43 21.64
CA THR A 83 -8.77 1.32 22.71
C THR A 83 -9.84 0.31 22.33
N LEU A 84 -10.59 -0.17 23.33
CA LEU A 84 -11.69 -1.10 23.10
C LEU A 84 -12.68 -0.53 22.07
N PRO A 85 -12.96 -1.24 20.96
CA PRO A 85 -13.78 -0.70 19.89
C PRO A 85 -15.25 -0.64 20.31
N GLY A 86 -15.86 0.53 20.13
CA GLY A 86 -17.30 0.73 20.33
C GLY A 86 -18.14 0.35 19.12
N VAL A 87 -19.46 0.46 19.26
CA VAL A 87 -20.43 0.16 18.18
C VAL A 87 -20.20 1.02 16.94
N GLU A 88 -19.92 2.31 17.10
CA GLU A 88 -19.65 3.21 15.97
C GLU A 88 -18.42 2.78 15.14
N TRP A 89 -17.40 2.24 15.81
CA TRP A 89 -16.21 1.71 15.14
C TRP A 89 -16.56 0.48 14.30
N LEU A 90 -17.37 -0.43 14.85
CA LEU A 90 -17.84 -1.64 14.18
C LEU A 90 -18.70 -1.29 12.95
N ASP A 91 -19.64 -0.36 13.11
CA ASP A 91 -20.49 0.11 12.02
C ASP A 91 -19.64 0.72 10.88
N LEU A 92 -18.63 1.52 11.23
CA LEU A 92 -17.73 2.11 10.27
C LEU A 92 -16.85 1.07 9.56
N LEU A 93 -16.34 0.08 10.29
CA LEU A 93 -15.58 -1.04 9.73
C LEU A 93 -16.41 -1.77 8.68
N LEU A 94 -17.61 -2.21 9.04
CA LEU A 94 -18.48 -2.99 8.15
C LEU A 94 -18.97 -2.18 6.94
N ALA A 95 -19.22 -0.88 7.13
CA ALA A 95 -19.59 0.02 6.04
C ALA A 95 -18.43 0.25 5.05
N ARG A 96 -17.19 0.38 5.53
CA ARG A 96 -16.00 0.62 4.69
C ARG A 96 -15.44 -0.65 4.05
N PHE A 97 -15.54 -1.77 4.74
CA PHE A 97 -14.93 -3.04 4.35
C PHE A 97 -15.98 -4.16 4.33
N PRO A 98 -16.92 -4.15 3.35
CA PRO A 98 -18.02 -5.11 3.29
C PRO A 98 -17.59 -6.56 2.99
N TRP A 99 -16.29 -6.77 2.74
CA TRP A 99 -15.66 -8.07 2.52
C TRP A 99 -15.03 -8.66 3.79
N VAL A 100 -15.09 -7.94 4.92
CA VAL A 100 -14.70 -8.45 6.24
C VAL A 100 -15.74 -9.47 6.69
N ASP A 101 -15.28 -10.64 7.13
CA ASP A 101 -16.15 -11.73 7.55
C ASP A 101 -16.54 -11.59 9.04
N ARG A 102 -15.61 -11.13 9.89
CA ARG A 102 -15.87 -10.96 11.31
C ARG A 102 -14.96 -9.97 12.03
N VAL A 103 -15.39 -9.58 13.22
CA VAL A 103 -14.59 -8.94 14.27
C VAL A 103 -14.62 -9.81 15.52
N LEU A 104 -13.50 -9.88 16.22
CA LEU A 104 -13.41 -10.47 17.55
C LEU A 104 -12.60 -9.57 18.48
N VAL A 105 -12.93 -9.59 19.75
CA VAL A 105 -12.15 -8.95 20.81
C VAL A 105 -11.87 -10.01 21.87
N THR A 106 -10.63 -10.01 22.36
CA THR A 106 -10.14 -10.93 23.38
C THR A 106 -9.76 -10.18 24.65
N ASP A 107 -9.75 -10.87 25.79
CA ASP A 107 -9.12 -10.40 27.02
C ASP A 107 -7.59 -10.65 27.03
N GLU A 108 -6.95 -10.36 28.15
CA GLU A 108 -5.50 -10.53 28.34
C GLU A 108 -5.06 -12.00 28.21
N GLU A 109 -5.94 -12.94 28.55
CA GLU A 109 -5.73 -14.37 28.44
C GLU A 109 -6.00 -14.93 27.04
N GLY A 110 -6.46 -14.09 26.10
CA GLY A 110 -6.81 -14.49 24.73
C GLY A 110 -8.19 -15.15 24.62
N THR A 111 -9.02 -15.05 25.66
CA THR A 111 -10.42 -15.50 25.64
C THR A 111 -11.25 -14.52 24.85
N ILE A 112 -12.06 -15.01 23.91
CA ILE A 112 -12.93 -14.14 23.11
C ILE A 112 -14.09 -13.63 23.98
N ILE A 113 -14.08 -12.32 24.27
CA ILE A 113 -15.11 -11.62 25.05
C ILE A 113 -16.20 -11.01 24.16
N PHE A 114 -15.89 -10.77 22.88
CA PHE A 114 -16.85 -10.27 21.90
C PHE A 114 -16.54 -10.85 20.52
N MET A 115 -17.58 -11.17 19.75
CA MET A 115 -17.45 -11.59 18.36
C MET A 115 -18.67 -11.13 17.55
N GLN A 116 -18.43 -10.62 16.35
CA GLN A 116 -19.47 -10.27 15.39
C GLN A 116 -19.12 -10.82 14.01
N PRO A 117 -19.97 -11.65 13.38
CA PRO A 117 -21.23 -12.18 13.91
C PRO A 117 -21.01 -13.13 15.09
N GLU A 118 -21.96 -13.19 16.04
CA GLU A 118 -21.88 -14.08 17.22
C GLU A 118 -21.79 -15.56 16.83
N LEU A 119 -22.44 -15.93 15.74
CA LEU A 119 -22.43 -17.28 15.17
C LEU A 119 -21.77 -17.23 13.79
N PRO A 120 -20.44 -17.35 13.72
CA PRO A 120 -19.73 -17.30 12.46
C PRO A 120 -19.91 -18.59 11.66
N VAL A 121 -19.90 -18.45 10.34
CA VAL A 121 -19.99 -19.59 9.41
C VAL A 121 -18.74 -20.47 9.50
N LYS A 122 -17.54 -19.85 9.46
CA LYS A 122 -16.27 -20.55 9.69
C LYS A 122 -15.96 -20.56 11.18
N ARG A 123 -15.72 -21.72 11.76
CA ARG A 123 -15.28 -21.81 13.16
C ARG A 123 -13.77 -21.65 13.21
N ILE A 124 -13.30 -20.92 14.22
CA ILE A 124 -11.87 -20.85 14.53
C ILE A 124 -11.41 -22.27 14.91
N THR A 125 -10.49 -22.86 14.14
CA THR A 125 -10.09 -24.26 14.29
C THR A 125 -8.93 -24.44 15.27
N LYS A 126 -8.08 -23.43 15.38
CA LYS A 126 -6.94 -23.37 16.30
C LYS A 126 -7.02 -22.09 17.12
N PRO A 127 -6.55 -22.09 18.38
CA PRO A 127 -6.42 -20.85 19.14
C PRO A 127 -5.66 -19.81 18.31
N LEU A 128 -6.21 -18.60 18.21
CA LEU A 128 -5.53 -17.49 17.56
C LEU A 128 -4.41 -17.02 18.49
N VAL A 129 -3.23 -17.59 18.29
CA VAL A 129 -2.02 -17.18 19.01
C VAL A 129 -1.38 -16.08 18.21
N PHE A 130 -1.59 -14.85 18.64
CA PHE A 130 -0.79 -13.74 18.17
C PHE A 130 0.46 -13.70 19.05
N GLU A 131 1.63 -14.02 18.48
CA GLU A 131 2.89 -13.98 19.21
C GLU A 131 3.26 -12.51 19.51
N GLY A 132 2.72 -12.00 20.61
CA GLY A 132 2.98 -10.64 21.06
C GLY A 132 4.28 -10.56 21.85
N VAL A 133 5.25 -9.78 21.36
CA VAL A 133 6.21 -9.16 22.26
C VAL A 133 5.43 -8.11 23.05
N TRP A 134 5.27 -8.29 24.36
CA TRP A 134 4.42 -7.52 25.30
C TRP A 134 4.61 -5.98 25.31
N ARG A 135 5.47 -5.43 24.45
CA ARG A 135 5.74 -4.00 24.27
C ARG A 135 5.57 -3.52 22.82
N ASP A 136 5.27 -4.41 21.88
CA ASP A 136 5.10 -4.03 20.49
C ASP A 136 3.65 -3.61 20.23
N LEU A 137 3.45 -2.34 19.89
CA LEU A 137 2.19 -1.77 19.41
C LEU A 137 1.85 -2.24 17.98
N LYS A 138 2.41 -3.37 17.55
CA LYS A 138 2.42 -3.76 16.15
C LYS A 138 1.13 -4.48 15.78
N LEU A 139 0.79 -4.34 14.50
CA LEU A 139 -0.23 -5.13 13.85
C LEU A 139 0.27 -6.58 13.72
N LEU A 140 -0.54 -7.51 14.16
CA LEU A 140 -0.28 -8.94 14.17
C LEU A 140 -1.17 -9.61 13.13
N THR A 141 -0.65 -10.66 12.49
CA THR A 141 -1.39 -11.43 11.48
C THR A 141 -1.34 -12.91 11.80
N VAL A 142 -2.48 -13.59 11.62
CA VAL A 142 -2.60 -15.03 11.82
C VAL A 142 -3.55 -15.57 10.76
N VAL A 143 -3.21 -16.69 10.13
CA VAL A 143 -4.11 -17.38 9.20
C VAL A 143 -4.64 -18.66 9.84
N ASP A 144 -5.96 -18.79 9.89
CA ASP A 144 -6.64 -20.04 10.20
C ASP A 144 -7.02 -20.78 8.91
N TYR A 145 -6.61 -22.03 8.80
CA TYR A 145 -6.87 -22.89 7.63
C TYR A 145 -7.97 -23.90 7.98
N SER A 146 -9.23 -23.45 7.87
CA SER A 146 -10.39 -24.31 8.10
C SER A 146 -10.78 -25.12 6.86
N ASP A 147 -11.59 -26.16 7.04
CA ASP A 147 -12.16 -26.95 5.93
C ASP A 147 -13.03 -26.10 4.98
N LEU A 148 -13.59 -24.99 5.47
CA LEU A 148 -14.38 -24.04 4.67
C LEU A 148 -13.50 -23.01 3.94
N GLY A 149 -12.18 -23.11 4.13
CA GLY A 149 -11.16 -22.28 3.53
C GLY A 149 -10.45 -21.36 4.54
N PRO A 150 -9.46 -20.60 4.05
CA PRO A 150 -8.64 -19.75 4.89
C PRO A 150 -9.43 -18.58 5.46
N GLU A 151 -8.98 -18.10 6.62
CA GLU A 151 -9.38 -16.84 7.21
C GLU A 151 -8.13 -16.16 7.76
N LEU A 152 -7.80 -15.00 7.21
CA LEU A 152 -6.71 -14.15 7.67
C LEU A 152 -7.27 -13.20 8.72
N TYR A 153 -6.65 -13.22 9.89
CA TYR A 153 -6.90 -12.30 10.99
C TYR A 153 -5.81 -11.25 11.00
N ILE A 154 -6.22 -9.98 10.96
CA ILE A 154 -5.38 -8.83 11.26
C ILE A 154 -5.79 -8.36 12.65
N GLY A 155 -4.85 -8.33 13.58
CA GLY A 155 -5.12 -7.94 14.95
C GLY A 155 -4.14 -6.93 15.50
N ARG A 156 -4.51 -6.29 16.61
CA ARG A 156 -3.63 -5.40 17.35
C ARG A 156 -3.99 -5.39 18.84
N PRO A 157 -3.04 -5.08 19.72
CA PRO A 157 -3.33 -4.87 21.13
C PRO A 157 -4.17 -3.61 21.36
N TYR A 158 -5.09 -3.69 22.30
CA TYR A 158 -5.77 -2.55 22.89
C TYR A 158 -5.45 -2.44 24.38
N TYR A 159 -5.60 -1.22 24.89
CA TYR A 159 -5.17 -0.86 26.23
C TYR A 159 -6.29 -0.12 26.97
N GLU A 160 -6.39 -0.36 28.27
CA GLU A 160 -7.12 0.48 29.20
C GLU A 160 -6.09 1.27 30.03
N ASP A 161 -6.14 2.60 29.92
CA ASP A 161 -5.12 3.54 30.40
C ASP A 161 -3.71 3.24 29.83
N ILE A 162 -2.94 2.42 30.54
CA ILE A 162 -1.57 2.00 30.17
C ILE A 162 -1.39 0.48 30.25
N ALA A 163 -2.42 -0.24 30.67
CA ALA A 163 -2.40 -1.68 30.83
C ALA A 163 -2.86 -2.34 29.54
N PHE A 164 -2.14 -3.37 29.10
CA PHE A 164 -2.62 -4.24 28.04
C PHE A 164 -3.91 -4.90 28.50
N SER A 165 -4.94 -4.90 27.66
CA SER A 165 -6.26 -5.43 28.04
C SER A 165 -6.74 -6.56 27.12
N GLY A 166 -6.04 -6.79 26.00
CA GLY A 166 -6.35 -7.85 25.05
C GLY A 166 -6.10 -7.44 23.61
N LEU A 167 -6.70 -8.18 22.68
CA LEU A 167 -6.52 -7.97 21.23
C LEU A 167 -7.85 -7.70 20.54
N ILE A 168 -7.83 -6.75 19.60
CA ILE A 168 -8.85 -6.59 18.57
C ILE A 168 -8.38 -7.41 17.36
N GLY A 169 -9.25 -8.25 16.79
CA GLY A 169 -9.00 -9.03 15.59
C GLY A 169 -10.07 -8.82 14.55
N VAL A 170 -9.67 -8.61 13.30
CA VAL A 170 -10.56 -8.53 12.14
C VAL A 170 -10.22 -9.68 11.19
N GLY A 171 -11.21 -10.54 10.95
CA GLY A 171 -11.06 -11.75 10.13
C GLY A 171 -11.74 -11.61 8.77
N PHE A 172 -11.08 -12.10 7.73
CA PHE A 172 -11.65 -12.20 6.39
C PHE A 172 -11.01 -13.32 5.57
N ASP A 173 -11.74 -13.85 4.60
CA ASP A 173 -11.21 -14.73 3.57
C ASP A 173 -10.34 -13.95 2.57
N PRO A 174 -9.05 -14.25 2.40
CA PRO A 174 -8.23 -13.61 1.39
C PRO A 174 -8.76 -13.77 -0.04
N ARG A 175 -9.57 -14.80 -0.30
CA ARG A 175 -10.24 -14.98 -1.61
C ARG A 175 -11.34 -13.94 -1.83
N SER A 176 -11.91 -13.34 -0.78
CA SER A 176 -12.88 -12.24 -0.92
C SER A 176 -12.22 -11.00 -1.52
N LEU A 177 -10.95 -10.74 -1.19
CA LEU A 177 -10.15 -9.66 -1.79
C LEU A 177 -9.91 -9.87 -3.29
N LEU A 178 -9.68 -11.12 -3.72
CA LEU A 178 -9.51 -11.44 -5.14
C LEU A 178 -10.75 -11.08 -5.98
N ARG A 179 -11.95 -10.97 -5.38
CA ARG A 179 -13.17 -10.54 -6.10
C ARG A 179 -13.13 -9.07 -6.51
N LEU A 180 -12.26 -8.27 -5.90
CA LEU A 180 -12.04 -6.87 -6.25
C LEU A 180 -11.13 -6.73 -7.49
N CYS A 181 -10.41 -7.80 -7.84
CA CYS A 181 -9.56 -7.85 -9.02
C CYS A 181 -10.40 -7.79 -10.31
N PRO A 182 -9.98 -7.04 -11.35
CA PRO A 182 -10.70 -6.98 -12.63
C PRO A 182 -10.73 -8.32 -13.35
N ASP A 183 -9.71 -9.17 -13.17
CA ASP A 183 -9.71 -10.56 -13.61
C ASP A 183 -9.22 -11.51 -12.50
N PRO A 184 -10.13 -11.97 -11.62
CA PRO A 184 -9.78 -12.80 -10.47
C PRO A 184 -9.17 -14.17 -10.81
N LYS A 185 -9.30 -14.64 -12.06
CA LYS A 185 -8.73 -15.91 -12.50
C LYS A 185 -7.25 -15.79 -12.88
N GLU A 186 -6.77 -14.57 -13.06
CA GLU A 186 -5.39 -14.30 -13.43
C GLU A 186 -4.51 -13.89 -12.24
N LEU A 187 -5.10 -13.57 -11.10
CA LEU A 187 -4.38 -13.19 -9.88
C LEU A 187 -4.44 -14.31 -8.84
N ILE A 188 -3.28 -14.62 -8.27
CA ILE A 188 -3.16 -15.48 -7.09
C ILE A 188 -2.46 -14.74 -5.97
N ILE A 189 -2.75 -15.14 -4.73
CA ILE A 189 -2.03 -14.72 -3.54
C ILE A 189 -1.36 -15.96 -2.96
N ILE A 190 -0.10 -15.86 -2.59
CA ILE A 190 0.66 -16.94 -1.98
C ILE A 190 0.99 -16.49 -0.56
N HIS A 191 0.62 -17.31 0.41
CA HIS A 191 1.15 -17.24 1.77
C HIS A 191 2.35 -18.19 1.84
N PRO A 192 3.60 -17.68 1.85
CA PRO A 192 4.80 -18.50 1.81
C PRO A 192 4.78 -19.62 2.87
N GLY A 193 5.17 -20.83 2.47
CA GLY A 193 5.20 -22.01 3.33
C GLY A 193 3.84 -22.61 3.70
N ASN A 194 2.72 -22.03 3.23
CA ASN A 194 1.38 -22.45 3.64
C ASN A 194 0.45 -22.78 2.47
N GLN A 195 -0.11 -21.77 1.78
CA GLN A 195 -1.17 -21.99 0.80
C GLN A 195 -1.14 -20.97 -0.34
N VAL A 196 -1.61 -21.38 -1.52
CA VAL A 196 -1.95 -20.51 -2.64
C VAL A 196 -3.45 -20.26 -2.67
N TRP A 197 -3.85 -19.00 -2.62
CA TRP A 197 -5.23 -18.55 -2.72
C TRP A 197 -5.54 -18.09 -4.14
N SER A 198 -6.59 -18.62 -4.73
CA SER A 198 -7.05 -18.28 -6.08
C SER A 198 -8.58 -18.34 -6.19
N LEU A 199 -9.14 -17.65 -7.19
CA LEU A 199 -10.55 -17.73 -7.56
C LEU A 199 -10.74 -18.41 -8.92
N GLY A 200 -10.31 -19.67 -9.00
CA GLY A 200 -10.46 -20.49 -10.20
C GLY A 200 -9.33 -20.32 -11.22
N ALA A 201 -8.18 -19.82 -10.79
CA ALA A 201 -6.95 -19.89 -11.55
C ALA A 201 -6.50 -21.36 -11.64
N ASP A 202 -6.24 -21.84 -12.85
CA ASP A 202 -5.58 -23.13 -13.06
C ASP A 202 -4.08 -22.93 -12.81
N VAL A 203 -3.57 -23.34 -11.65
CA VAL A 203 -2.16 -23.13 -11.27
C VAL A 203 -1.59 -24.37 -10.57
N ASP A 204 -0.29 -24.60 -10.77
CA ASP A 204 0.47 -25.60 -10.03
C ASP A 204 0.78 -25.07 -8.62
N GLN A 205 -0.15 -25.29 -7.69
CA GLN A 205 -0.02 -24.81 -6.31
C GLN A 205 1.15 -25.47 -5.58
N GLU A 206 1.38 -26.76 -5.79
CA GLU A 206 2.48 -27.50 -5.16
C GLU A 206 3.82 -26.96 -5.65
N GLY A 207 3.97 -26.76 -6.96
CA GLY A 207 5.17 -26.18 -7.54
C GLY A 207 5.43 -24.74 -7.08
N LEU A 208 4.38 -23.92 -6.95
CA LEU A 208 4.50 -22.56 -6.40
C LEU A 208 4.92 -22.57 -4.93
N LEU A 209 4.38 -23.46 -4.10
CA LEU A 209 4.75 -23.55 -2.69
C LEU A 209 6.14 -24.16 -2.45
N ALA A 210 6.65 -24.96 -3.40
CA ALA A 210 7.99 -25.54 -3.34
C ALA A 210 9.12 -24.54 -3.64
N LEU A 211 8.80 -23.35 -4.14
CA LEU A 211 9.79 -22.28 -4.35
C LEU A 211 10.38 -21.81 -3.00
N PRO A 212 11.66 -21.44 -2.95
CA PRO A 212 12.33 -21.00 -1.72
C PRO A 212 11.97 -19.55 -1.38
N TRP A 213 10.68 -19.26 -1.17
CA TRP A 213 10.15 -17.92 -0.93
C TRP A 213 10.87 -17.21 0.21
N GLU A 214 11.16 -17.90 1.31
CA GLU A 214 11.85 -17.30 2.45
C GLU A 214 13.23 -16.73 2.07
N GLU A 215 14.00 -17.42 1.23
CA GLU A 215 15.29 -16.91 0.77
C GLU A 215 15.13 -15.79 -0.27
N MET A 216 14.17 -15.94 -1.19
CA MET A 216 13.91 -14.94 -2.24
C MET A 216 13.45 -13.61 -1.66
N LEU A 217 12.57 -13.64 -0.66
CA LEU A 217 11.96 -12.44 -0.08
C LEU A 217 12.90 -11.67 0.86
N LYS A 218 14.09 -12.20 1.17
CA LYS A 218 15.16 -11.49 1.88
C LYS A 218 15.85 -10.44 1.01
N SER A 219 16.00 -10.71 -0.28
CA SER A 219 16.71 -9.83 -1.22
C SER A 219 15.78 -9.09 -2.17
N ASP A 220 14.63 -9.68 -2.51
CA ASP A 220 13.82 -9.22 -3.61
C ASP A 220 12.38 -8.91 -3.17
N VAL A 221 11.86 -7.78 -3.65
CA VAL A 221 10.47 -7.38 -3.42
C VAL A 221 9.54 -7.75 -4.58
N GLN A 222 10.11 -8.07 -5.73
CA GLN A 222 9.40 -8.46 -6.95
C GLN A 222 10.31 -9.31 -7.83
N GLY A 223 9.72 -10.05 -8.77
CA GLY A 223 10.51 -10.82 -9.72
C GLY A 223 9.68 -11.67 -10.66
N GLN A 224 10.36 -12.61 -11.31
CA GLN A 224 9.73 -13.65 -12.12
C GLN A 224 10.27 -15.01 -11.71
N VAL A 225 9.41 -16.02 -11.67
CA VAL A 225 9.75 -17.41 -11.39
C VAL A 225 9.16 -18.32 -12.44
N GLN A 226 9.79 -19.46 -12.66
CA GLN A 226 9.27 -20.52 -13.50
C GLN A 226 8.79 -21.67 -12.62
N VAL A 227 7.57 -22.13 -12.85
CA VAL A 227 7.00 -23.33 -12.22
C VAL A 227 6.51 -24.25 -13.33
N GLY A 228 7.16 -25.40 -13.46
CA GLY A 228 6.99 -26.29 -14.61
C GLY A 228 7.27 -25.54 -15.93
N ASN A 229 6.25 -25.47 -16.80
CA ASN A 229 6.33 -24.81 -18.10
C ASN A 229 5.71 -23.40 -18.11
N ARG A 230 5.37 -22.84 -16.95
CA ARG A 230 4.71 -21.53 -16.83
C ARG A 230 5.62 -20.55 -16.09
N TYR A 231 5.59 -19.29 -16.51
CA TYR A 231 6.25 -18.19 -15.82
C TYR A 231 5.23 -17.42 -14.99
N TYR A 232 5.67 -16.92 -13.85
CA TYR A 232 4.87 -16.09 -12.95
C TYR A 232 5.63 -14.84 -12.61
N THR A 233 5.00 -13.68 -12.79
CA THR A 233 5.50 -12.41 -12.28
C THR A 233 4.88 -12.15 -10.93
N TRP A 234 5.71 -11.75 -9.97
CA TRP A 234 5.30 -11.64 -8.59
C TRP A 234 5.80 -10.36 -7.94
N LEU A 235 5.08 -9.93 -6.90
CA LEU A 235 5.38 -8.80 -6.02
C LEU A 235 4.98 -9.20 -4.60
N THR A 236 5.84 -8.91 -3.62
CA THR A 236 5.49 -9.10 -2.21
C THR A 236 4.92 -7.84 -1.58
N ARG A 237 3.99 -8.03 -0.64
CA ARG A 237 3.40 -7.00 0.20
C ARG A 237 3.36 -7.48 1.64
N TYR A 238 3.55 -6.53 2.55
CA TYR A 238 3.46 -6.80 3.98
C TYR A 238 2.06 -6.50 4.48
N VAL A 239 1.54 -7.38 5.31
CA VAL A 239 0.38 -7.12 6.17
C VAL A 239 0.86 -7.34 7.60
N GLY A 240 1.01 -6.27 8.36
CA GLY A 240 1.79 -6.34 9.60
C GLY A 240 3.25 -6.65 9.30
N GLU A 241 3.78 -7.72 9.90
CA GLU A 241 5.14 -8.21 9.64
C GLU A 241 5.18 -9.37 8.63
N ASP A 242 4.03 -9.96 8.31
CA ASP A 242 3.96 -11.11 7.40
C ASP A 242 3.96 -10.69 5.93
N GLN A 243 4.73 -11.42 5.13
CA GLN A 243 4.81 -11.24 3.68
C GLN A 243 3.80 -12.11 2.95
N TYR A 244 3.03 -11.48 2.07
CA TYR A 244 2.14 -12.14 1.13
C TYR A 244 2.58 -11.81 -0.29
N VAL A 245 2.60 -12.81 -1.16
CA VAL A 245 3.07 -12.65 -2.54
C VAL A 245 1.88 -12.63 -3.49
N TYR A 246 1.69 -11.54 -4.20
CA TYR A 246 0.80 -11.48 -5.35
C TYR A 246 1.53 -12.01 -6.58
N ALA A 247 0.90 -12.88 -7.35
CA ALA A 247 1.48 -13.37 -8.60
C ALA A 247 0.43 -13.52 -9.70
N THR A 248 0.89 -13.39 -10.95
CA THR A 248 0.09 -13.66 -12.15
C THR A 248 0.95 -14.41 -13.17
N GLN A 249 0.31 -15.25 -13.97
CA GLN A 249 1.01 -15.92 -15.06
C GLN A 249 1.51 -14.88 -16.08
N SER A 250 2.78 -15.01 -16.45
CA SER A 250 3.49 -14.11 -17.36
C SER A 250 4.18 -14.85 -18.49
N VAL A 251 4.69 -14.10 -19.46
CA VAL A 251 5.56 -14.65 -20.51
C VAL A 251 6.99 -14.79 -20.02
N ASP A 252 7.75 -15.66 -20.67
CA ASP A 252 9.19 -15.82 -20.41
C ASP A 252 9.90 -14.46 -20.59
N PRO A 253 10.64 -13.96 -19.57
CA PRO A 253 11.40 -12.72 -19.68
C PRO A 253 12.45 -12.73 -20.80
N ASN A 254 12.90 -13.91 -21.24
CA ASN A 254 13.92 -14.07 -22.27
C ASN A 254 13.33 -14.38 -23.66
N ALA A 255 12.00 -14.41 -23.79
CA ALA A 255 11.38 -14.55 -25.11
C ALA A 255 11.55 -13.25 -25.90
N GLU A 256 12.56 -13.22 -26.80
CA GLU A 256 12.72 -12.13 -27.75
C GLU A 256 11.44 -11.96 -28.61
N GLY A 257 10.83 -10.77 -28.55
CA GLY A 257 9.95 -10.29 -29.62
C GLY A 257 8.45 -10.64 -29.57
N SER A 258 7.84 -10.91 -28.40
CA SER A 258 6.38 -11.08 -28.37
C SER A 258 5.64 -9.74 -28.28
N TRP A 259 5.45 -9.07 -29.42
CA TRP A 259 4.40 -8.06 -29.60
C TRP A 259 3.04 -8.75 -29.47
N TRP A 260 2.46 -8.75 -28.27
CA TRP A 260 1.04 -9.04 -28.09
C TRP A 260 0.30 -7.74 -27.82
N LEU A 261 -0.72 -7.49 -28.64
CA LEU A 261 -1.66 -6.40 -28.51
C LEU A 261 -2.56 -6.68 -27.30
N PHE A 262 -2.57 -5.75 -26.34
CA PHE A 262 -3.67 -5.60 -25.39
C PHE A 262 -4.86 -4.92 -26.08
#